data_AF-A0A9R1JWI5-F1
#
_entry.id   AF-A0A9R1JWI5-F1
#
_cell.length_a   1.000
_cell.length_b   1.000
_cell.length_c   1.000
_cell.angle_alpha   90.00
_cell.angle_beta   90.00
_cell.angle_gamma   90.00
#
_symmetry.space_group_name_H-M   'P 1'
#
loop_
_entity.id
_entity.type
_entity.pdbx_description
1 polymer ?
#
loop_
_entity_poly.entity_id
_entity_poly.type
_entity_poly.pdbx_seq_one_letter_code
_entity_poly.pdbx_strand_id
1 'polypeptide(L)'
;MAPAYLATIPALRRAARWAPLALFSSGIVAGDKPVLVRDFVRSALYDPNHGYFSKRSGPVGVLDSAIRFHKLDGRTAYMKHLDKLYKMHDISWFTPVELFKPWYAYAIAASILRTANLSVPLKIFEIGGGSGTCAKCVLDYMMLNAPPKVYNNMKYISVEISSSLAEKQLETVGEVQSHLSKFTVEHRDATDIAGWGSKDPQPCWVLMLEVLDNLPHDLVYSPDQVSAWMEVWIEKVNGSSQVCEVYKPLQDPLVSRCSEIVGMNEENPSLREKLSFAAKGLVSKVFPKPRRAWLPTGCLKLLDTLHQALPSMSLIASDFSYLPDVSIPGDRAPLVSSKDGKTLDHPNYLDAQGDADIFFPTDFLLLEQIDHHCSGFLKDQMNRGAFKPVKSRRTIILDSAAFMEEFGLPLKTRTKDGYNPLLDDFRNTKFYLSVPTHNK
;
A
#
# COMPACT_ATOMS: atom_id res chain seq x y z
N MET A 1 -10.31 2.72 18.36
CA MET A 1 -9.06 2.43 19.08
C MET A 1 -8.28 1.48 18.20
N ALA A 2 -7.17 1.92 17.63
CA ALA A 2 -6.23 1.03 16.95
C ALA A 2 -5.90 -0.16 17.88
N PRO A 3 -5.64 -1.37 17.36
CA PRO A 3 -5.17 -2.45 18.21
C PRO A 3 -3.84 -1.98 18.81
N ALA A 4 -3.90 -1.65 20.10
CA ALA A 4 -2.77 -1.24 20.90
C ALA A 4 -1.77 -2.40 20.97
N TYR A 5 -0.82 -2.42 20.04
CA TYR A 5 0.48 -3.00 20.30
C TYR A 5 1.19 -2.05 21.25
N LEU A 6 1.02 -2.25 22.55
CA LEU A 6 1.90 -1.74 23.60
C LEU A 6 1.50 -2.45 24.90
N ALA A 7 2.11 -3.60 25.14
CA ALA A 7 2.14 -4.18 26.47
C ALA A 7 2.95 -3.23 27.37
N THR A 8 2.27 -2.47 28.21
CA THR A 8 2.85 -1.64 29.26
C THR A 8 3.20 -2.50 30.47
N ILE A 9 4.48 -2.69 30.78
CA ILE A 9 5.00 -3.22 32.07
C ILE A 9 6.34 -2.52 32.39
N PRO A 10 6.65 -2.19 33.67
CA PRO A 10 7.33 -0.93 34.04
C PRO A 10 8.85 -0.90 33.89
N ALA A 11 9.34 0.34 33.82
CA ALA A 11 10.74 0.72 33.69
C ALA A 11 11.66 0.07 34.73
N LEU A 12 12.57 -0.77 34.24
CA LEU A 12 13.78 -1.18 34.95
C LEU A 12 14.99 -0.62 34.20
N ARG A 13 15.58 0.44 34.76
CA ARG A 13 16.92 0.91 34.44
C ARG A 13 17.92 -0.23 34.69
N ARG A 14 18.64 -0.70 33.66
CA ARG A 14 20.12 -0.66 33.58
C ARG A 14 20.72 -1.53 32.45
N ALA A 15 21.89 -1.04 32.03
CA ALA A 15 23.01 -1.69 31.35
C ALA A 15 22.83 -2.00 29.85
N ALA A 16 23.27 -1.03 29.03
CA ALA A 16 23.63 -1.23 27.64
C ALA A 16 24.67 -2.36 27.53
N ARG A 17 24.24 -3.51 27.02
CA ARG A 17 25.14 -4.53 26.49
C ARG A 17 25.23 -4.30 24.99
N TRP A 18 26.43 -3.94 24.55
CA TRP A 18 26.79 -3.76 23.16
C TRP A 18 26.57 -5.07 22.41
N ALA A 19 25.57 -5.09 21.52
CA ALA A 19 25.51 -6.08 20.46
C ALA A 19 26.56 -5.70 19.40
N PRO A 20 27.21 -6.66 18.74
CA PRO A 20 28.19 -6.35 17.71
C PRO A 20 27.49 -5.61 16.56
N LEU A 21 28.00 -4.45 16.16
CA LEU A 21 27.59 -3.81 14.90
C LEU A 21 27.83 -4.82 13.79
N ALA A 22 26.75 -5.39 13.24
CA ALA A 22 26.84 -5.99 11.93
C ALA A 22 27.18 -4.87 10.95
N LEU A 23 28.38 -4.94 10.38
CA LEU A 23 28.88 -4.03 9.34
C LEU A 23 28.04 -4.24 8.06
N PHE A 24 26.84 -3.68 8.00
CA PHE A 24 26.13 -3.50 6.74
C PHE A 24 26.55 -2.16 6.16
N SER A 25 27.29 -2.24 5.06
CA SER A 25 27.87 -1.11 4.37
C SER A 25 26.78 -0.26 3.72
N SER A 26 26.99 1.05 3.77
CA SER A 26 26.58 2.18 2.91
C SER A 26 26.34 1.93 1.39
N GLY A 27 25.90 0.75 0.96
CA GLY A 27 25.80 0.34 -0.44
C GLY A 27 24.57 0.84 -1.20
N ILE A 28 23.54 1.32 -0.49
CA ILE A 28 22.32 1.88 -1.13
C ILE A 28 22.65 3.16 -1.93
N VAL A 29 23.56 3.99 -1.40
CA VAL A 29 24.09 5.17 -2.09
C VAL A 29 25.46 4.78 -2.65
N ALA A 30 25.45 4.00 -3.74
CA ALA A 30 26.64 3.35 -4.31
C ALA A 30 27.67 4.31 -4.97
N GLY A 31 27.50 5.63 -4.87
CA GLY A 31 28.44 6.61 -5.43
C GLY A 31 28.38 7.98 -4.75
N ASP A 32 29.24 8.90 -5.18
CA ASP A 32 29.33 10.26 -4.65
C ASP A 32 28.20 11.20 -5.12
N LYS A 33 27.25 10.69 -5.91
CA LYS A 33 26.12 11.49 -6.41
C LYS A 33 24.93 11.37 -5.49
N PRO A 34 24.29 12.49 -5.11
CA PRO A 34 23.04 12.45 -4.36
C PRO A 34 21.96 11.68 -5.12
N VAL A 35 21.12 10.95 -4.39
CA VAL A 35 19.94 10.23 -4.92
C VAL A 35 18.65 10.83 -4.35
N LEU A 36 17.52 10.71 -5.05
CA LEU A 36 16.23 11.13 -4.50
C LEU A 36 15.80 10.21 -3.35
N VAL A 37 14.97 10.72 -2.44
CA VAL A 37 14.43 9.90 -1.34
C VAL A 37 13.67 8.68 -1.87
N ARG A 38 12.88 8.81 -2.95
CA ARG A 38 12.19 7.66 -3.54
C ARG A 38 13.16 6.56 -3.98
N ASP A 39 14.35 6.91 -4.48
CA ASP A 39 15.30 5.94 -5.03
C ASP A 39 16.03 5.22 -3.89
N PHE A 40 16.33 5.96 -2.81
CA PHE A 40 16.80 5.37 -1.54
C PHE A 40 15.79 4.36 -0.99
N VAL A 41 14.52 4.78 -0.83
CA VAL A 41 13.44 3.91 -0.31
C VAL A 41 13.25 2.69 -1.22
N ARG A 42 13.25 2.89 -2.54
CA ARG A 42 13.15 1.79 -3.51
C ARG A 42 14.27 0.78 -3.35
N SER A 43 15.51 1.23 -3.16
CA SER A 43 16.65 0.33 -2.96
C SER A 43 16.55 -0.39 -1.60
N ALA A 44 16.19 0.32 -0.53
CA ALA A 44 15.98 -0.29 0.78
C ALA A 44 14.90 -1.39 0.76
N LEU A 45 13.81 -1.21 0.01
CA LEU A 45 12.73 -2.18 -0.05
C LEU A 45 12.94 -3.28 -1.10
N TYR A 46 13.36 -2.91 -2.31
CA TYR A 46 13.25 -3.76 -3.50
C TYR A 46 14.58 -4.03 -4.22
N ASP A 47 15.73 -3.67 -3.65
CA ASP A 47 17.00 -4.12 -4.22
C ASP A 47 17.02 -5.66 -4.31
N PRO A 48 17.35 -6.27 -5.47
CA PRO A 48 17.25 -7.72 -5.66
C PRO A 48 18.12 -8.57 -4.71
N ASN A 49 19.18 -7.99 -4.15
CA ASN A 49 20.12 -8.72 -3.29
C ASN A 49 20.06 -8.27 -1.83
N HIS A 50 19.72 -7.01 -1.59
CA HIS A 50 19.83 -6.35 -0.29
C HIS A 50 18.53 -5.74 0.21
N GLY A 51 17.50 -5.65 -0.64
CA GLY A 51 16.22 -5.08 -0.28
C GLY A 51 15.48 -5.91 0.76
N TYR A 52 14.65 -5.25 1.56
CA TYR A 52 13.81 -5.87 2.58
C TYR A 52 12.99 -7.04 2.01
N PHE A 53 12.37 -6.86 0.83
CA PHE A 53 11.54 -7.89 0.20
C PHE A 53 12.32 -9.02 -0.49
N SER A 54 13.63 -8.88 -0.64
CA SER A 54 14.49 -9.86 -1.31
C SER A 54 15.11 -10.90 -0.35
N LYS A 55 14.86 -10.76 0.96
CA LYS A 55 15.41 -11.67 1.99
C LYS A 55 14.78 -13.06 1.94
N ARG A 56 15.63 -14.10 2.05
CA ARG A 56 15.25 -15.52 1.93
C ARG A 56 14.25 -16.01 2.97
N SER A 57 14.16 -15.38 4.14
CA SER A 57 13.20 -15.76 5.18
C SER A 57 11.75 -15.37 4.85
N GLY A 58 11.53 -14.58 3.80
CA GLY A 58 10.20 -14.14 3.36
C GLY A 58 9.64 -13.05 4.28
N PRO A 59 9.34 -11.84 3.77
CA PRO A 59 8.78 -10.75 4.59
C PRO A 59 7.28 -10.96 4.91
N VAL A 60 6.57 -11.74 4.08
CA VAL A 60 5.12 -11.92 4.16
C VAL A 60 4.79 -13.28 4.79
N GLY A 61 3.95 -13.27 5.81
CA GLY A 61 3.49 -14.48 6.47
C GLY A 61 2.49 -15.29 5.69
N VAL A 62 2.69 -16.61 5.65
CA VAL A 62 1.71 -17.56 5.11
C VAL A 62 1.22 -18.46 6.23
N LEU A 63 -0.09 -18.46 6.47
CA LEU A 63 -0.69 -19.39 7.44
C LEU A 63 -0.92 -20.76 6.82
N ASP A 64 -0.57 -21.84 7.51
CA ASP A 64 -0.84 -23.20 7.01
C ASP A 64 -2.34 -23.51 6.92
N SER A 65 -3.15 -22.85 7.76
CA SER A 65 -4.60 -23.06 7.79
C SER A 65 -5.35 -21.82 8.24
N ALA A 66 -6.62 -21.73 7.82
CA ALA A 66 -7.53 -20.66 8.23
C ALA A 66 -7.79 -20.68 9.74
N ILE A 67 -7.80 -19.49 10.36
CA ILE A 67 -8.12 -19.33 11.78
C ILE A 67 -9.59 -19.74 12.02
N ARG A 68 -9.82 -20.60 13.01
CA ARG A 68 -11.16 -21.03 13.42
C ARG A 68 -11.74 -20.07 14.45
N PHE A 69 -12.14 -18.87 14.02
CA PHE A 69 -12.64 -17.80 14.90
C PHE A 69 -13.74 -18.25 15.87
N HIS A 70 -14.70 -19.06 15.41
CA HIS A 70 -15.78 -19.62 16.23
C HIS A 70 -15.32 -20.51 17.40
N LYS A 71 -14.05 -20.95 17.44
CA LYS A 71 -13.46 -21.71 18.55
C LYS A 71 -12.80 -20.82 19.59
N LEU A 72 -12.57 -19.54 19.29
CA LEU A 72 -11.96 -18.57 20.19
C LEU A 72 -13.05 -17.94 21.06
N ASP A 73 -12.80 -17.84 22.36
CA ASP A 73 -13.82 -17.36 23.30
C ASP A 73 -14.11 -15.86 23.13
N GLY A 74 -13.13 -15.08 22.69
CA GLY A 74 -13.26 -13.64 22.54
C GLY A 74 -11.94 -12.96 22.18
N ARG A 75 -11.89 -11.64 22.36
CA ARG A 75 -10.72 -10.81 22.01
C ARG A 75 -9.40 -11.28 22.64
N THR A 76 -9.40 -11.56 23.94
CA THR A 76 -8.19 -12.02 24.65
C THR A 76 -7.67 -13.35 24.09
N ALA A 77 -8.56 -14.29 23.76
CA ALA A 77 -8.18 -15.57 23.19
C ALA A 77 -7.61 -15.41 21.78
N TYR A 78 -8.21 -14.53 20.97
CA TYR A 78 -7.69 -14.18 19.64
C TYR A 78 -6.30 -13.55 19.73
N MET A 79 -6.09 -12.54 20.57
CA MET A 79 -4.78 -11.89 20.71
C MET A 79 -3.69 -12.88 21.16
N LYS A 80 -4.03 -13.80 22.08
CA LYS A 80 -3.10 -14.87 22.50
C LYS A 80 -2.81 -15.86 21.38
N HIS A 81 -3.77 -16.14 20.50
CA HIS A 81 -3.56 -16.99 19.33
C HIS A 81 -2.66 -16.29 18.31
N LEU A 82 -2.92 -15.01 18.03
CA LEU A 82 -2.15 -14.19 17.10
C LEU A 82 -0.69 -14.04 17.55
N ASP A 83 -0.44 -13.76 18.84
CA ASP A 83 0.91 -13.70 19.41
C ASP A 83 1.69 -15.02 19.22
N LYS A 84 1.02 -16.17 19.33
CA LYS A 84 1.65 -17.47 19.06
C LYS A 84 2.03 -17.63 17.58
N LEU A 85 1.17 -17.21 16.66
CA LEU A 85 1.46 -17.26 15.22
C LEU A 85 2.70 -16.41 14.90
N TYR A 86 2.74 -15.17 15.38
CA TYR A 86 3.87 -14.27 15.16
C TYR A 86 5.20 -14.77 15.75
N LYS A 87 5.16 -15.54 16.84
CA LYS A 87 6.35 -16.17 17.45
C LYS A 87 6.80 -17.43 16.72
N MET A 88 5.87 -18.20 16.16
CA MET A 88 6.17 -19.46 15.48
C MET A 88 6.83 -19.22 14.12
N HIS A 89 6.39 -18.18 13.43
CA HIS A 89 6.73 -17.96 12.03
C HIS A 89 7.92 -17.01 11.80
N ASP A 90 8.44 -16.36 12.85
CA ASP A 90 9.49 -15.32 12.76
C ASP A 90 9.25 -14.26 11.67
N ILE A 91 7.98 -13.98 11.37
CA ILE A 91 7.54 -13.13 10.26
C ILE A 91 7.17 -11.74 10.76
N SER A 92 7.52 -10.70 10.00
CA SER A 92 7.23 -9.30 10.36
C SER A 92 5.74 -9.00 10.44
N TRP A 93 4.95 -9.43 9.46
CA TRP A 93 3.52 -9.12 9.39
C TRP A 93 2.71 -10.21 8.68
N PHE A 94 1.44 -10.38 9.09
CA PHE A 94 0.44 -11.13 8.32
C PHE A 94 -0.56 -10.15 7.70
N THR A 95 -0.75 -10.26 6.39
CA THR A 95 -1.74 -9.48 5.67
C THR A 95 -3.17 -9.90 6.05
N PRO A 96 -4.19 -9.04 5.88
CA PRO A 96 -5.59 -9.38 6.09
C PRO A 96 -6.04 -10.58 5.28
N VAL A 97 -5.55 -10.71 4.04
CA VAL A 97 -5.83 -11.87 3.18
C VAL A 97 -5.41 -13.16 3.87
N GLU A 98 -4.26 -13.17 4.54
CA GLU A 98 -3.74 -14.35 5.24
C GLU A 98 -4.48 -14.61 6.54
N LEU A 99 -4.64 -13.58 7.40
CA LEU A 99 -5.30 -13.72 8.70
C LEU A 99 -6.76 -14.17 8.58
N PHE A 100 -7.46 -13.69 7.55
CA PHE A 100 -8.90 -13.88 7.40
C PHE A 100 -9.28 -14.80 6.24
N LYS A 101 -8.34 -15.57 5.67
CA LYS A 101 -8.67 -16.49 4.58
C LYS A 101 -9.74 -17.52 4.97
N PRO A 102 -10.67 -17.85 4.04
CA PRO A 102 -10.81 -17.27 2.71
C PRO A 102 -11.68 -15.99 2.66
N TRP A 103 -12.21 -15.56 3.81
CA TRP A 103 -13.33 -14.63 3.91
C TRP A 103 -13.01 -13.22 3.39
N TYR A 104 -11.78 -12.74 3.55
CA TYR A 104 -11.34 -11.45 3.01
C TYR A 104 -11.41 -11.41 1.48
N ALA A 105 -10.78 -12.39 0.83
CA ALA A 105 -10.79 -12.52 -0.62
C ALA A 105 -12.18 -12.86 -1.18
N TYR A 106 -13.00 -13.60 -0.42
CA TYR A 106 -14.39 -13.86 -0.80
C TYR A 106 -15.22 -12.57 -0.86
N ALA A 107 -15.02 -11.62 0.05
CA ALA A 107 -15.68 -10.31 -0.01
C ALA A 107 -15.32 -9.55 -1.31
N ILE A 108 -14.04 -9.58 -1.69
CA ILE A 108 -13.55 -8.97 -2.93
C ILE A 108 -14.14 -9.68 -4.17
N ALA A 109 -14.13 -11.01 -4.17
CA ALA A 109 -14.71 -11.78 -5.27
C ALA A 109 -16.22 -11.54 -5.40
N ALA A 110 -16.95 -11.44 -4.28
CA ALA A 110 -18.36 -11.09 -4.24
C ALA A 110 -18.62 -9.68 -4.78
N SER A 111 -17.79 -8.69 -4.43
CA SER A 111 -17.93 -7.33 -4.94
C SER A 111 -17.75 -7.26 -6.44
N ILE A 112 -16.75 -7.97 -6.99
CA ILE A 112 -16.52 -8.09 -8.44
C ILE A 112 -17.71 -8.77 -9.11
N LEU A 113 -18.13 -9.95 -8.62
CA LEU A 113 -19.20 -10.73 -9.23
C LEU A 113 -20.53 -9.95 -9.28
N ARG A 114 -20.81 -9.13 -8.25
CA ARG A 114 -22.04 -8.33 -8.16
C ARG A 114 -22.06 -7.11 -9.08
N THR A 115 -20.91 -6.63 -9.52
CA THR A 115 -20.77 -5.33 -10.21
C THR A 115 -20.17 -5.41 -11.60
N ALA A 116 -19.46 -6.49 -11.93
CA ALA A 116 -18.84 -6.70 -13.23
C ALA A 116 -19.89 -6.94 -14.34
N ASN A 117 -19.59 -6.46 -15.55
CA ASN A 117 -20.34 -6.87 -16.74
C ASN A 117 -19.91 -8.29 -17.16
N LEU A 118 -20.69 -9.30 -16.75
CA LEU A 118 -20.40 -10.71 -17.03
C LEU A 118 -20.74 -11.14 -18.48
N SER A 119 -21.15 -10.19 -19.34
CA SER A 119 -21.35 -10.46 -20.78
C SER A 119 -20.02 -10.58 -21.53
N VAL A 120 -18.94 -10.05 -20.95
CA VAL A 120 -17.56 -10.19 -21.45
C VAL A 120 -16.75 -11.09 -20.51
N PRO A 121 -15.69 -11.78 -20.99
CA PRO A 121 -14.84 -12.59 -20.13
C PRO A 121 -14.24 -11.77 -18.98
N LEU A 122 -14.34 -12.29 -17.75
CA LEU A 122 -13.81 -11.62 -16.57
C LEU A 122 -12.28 -11.68 -16.56
N LYS A 123 -11.62 -10.52 -16.53
CA LYS A 123 -10.16 -10.42 -16.42
C LYS A 123 -9.79 -9.69 -15.13
N ILE A 124 -8.93 -10.29 -14.33
CA ILE A 124 -8.42 -9.73 -13.07
C ILE A 124 -6.89 -9.66 -13.18
N PHE A 125 -6.34 -8.51 -12.85
CA PHE A 125 -4.94 -8.28 -12.56
C PHE A 125 -4.79 -8.07 -11.05
N GLU A 126 -3.85 -8.75 -10.42
CA GLU A 126 -3.46 -8.50 -9.03
C GLU A 126 -2.03 -7.99 -9.01
N ILE A 127 -1.80 -6.80 -8.46
CA ILE A 127 -0.46 -6.23 -8.32
C ILE A 127 0.06 -6.65 -6.94
N GLY A 128 1.24 -7.29 -6.89
CA GLY A 128 1.82 -7.75 -5.63
C GLY A 128 1.00 -8.83 -4.93
N GLY A 129 0.74 -9.95 -5.61
CA GLY A 129 -0.13 -11.03 -5.10
C GLY A 129 0.40 -11.80 -3.88
N GLY A 130 1.58 -11.45 -3.37
CA GLY A 130 2.18 -12.04 -2.18
C GLY A 130 2.33 -13.55 -2.32
N SER A 131 1.73 -14.31 -1.40
CA SER A 131 1.75 -15.78 -1.40
C SER A 131 0.80 -16.43 -2.42
N GLY A 132 -0.12 -15.67 -3.02
CA GLY A 132 -1.15 -16.18 -3.92
C GLY A 132 -2.44 -16.61 -3.22
N THR A 133 -2.53 -16.43 -1.90
CA THR A 133 -3.73 -16.76 -1.13
C THR A 133 -4.97 -15.99 -1.63
N CYS A 134 -4.82 -14.73 -2.00
CA CYS A 134 -5.93 -13.93 -2.55
C CYS A 134 -6.43 -14.53 -3.87
N ALA A 135 -5.54 -14.70 -4.85
CA ALA A 135 -5.84 -15.31 -6.13
C ALA A 135 -6.55 -16.67 -5.99
N LYS A 136 -6.00 -17.58 -5.16
CA LYS A 136 -6.60 -18.88 -4.89
C LYS A 136 -8.02 -18.73 -4.33
N CYS A 137 -8.21 -17.89 -3.32
CA CYS A 137 -9.52 -17.72 -2.69
C CYS A 137 -10.54 -17.03 -3.63
N VAL A 138 -10.12 -16.07 -4.46
CA VAL A 138 -11.00 -15.46 -5.47
C VAL A 138 -11.42 -16.52 -6.49
N LEU A 139 -10.50 -17.35 -6.98
CA LEU A 139 -10.80 -18.43 -7.92
C LEU A 139 -11.72 -19.49 -7.30
N ASP A 140 -11.48 -19.90 -6.04
CA ASP A 140 -12.37 -20.77 -5.27
C ASP A 140 -13.79 -20.19 -5.20
N TYR A 141 -13.92 -18.89 -4.87
CA TYR A 141 -15.22 -18.21 -4.81
C TYR A 141 -15.92 -18.18 -6.17
N MET A 142 -15.20 -17.82 -7.23
CA MET A 142 -15.76 -17.76 -8.59
C MET A 142 -16.19 -19.14 -9.09
N MET A 143 -15.42 -20.19 -8.79
CA MET A 143 -15.77 -21.57 -9.14
C MET A 143 -17.08 -22.01 -8.46
N LEU A 144 -17.32 -21.58 -7.22
CA LEU A 144 -18.49 -21.97 -6.44
C LEU A 144 -19.73 -21.12 -6.71
N ASN A 145 -19.57 -19.84 -7.05
CA ASN A 145 -20.67 -18.87 -7.03
C ASN A 145 -20.96 -18.19 -8.39
N ALA A 146 -20.00 -18.17 -9.32
CA ALA A 146 -20.24 -17.57 -10.63
C ALA A 146 -20.94 -18.56 -11.58
N PRO A 147 -21.70 -18.09 -12.58
CA PRO A 147 -22.15 -18.96 -13.67
C PRO A 147 -20.96 -19.72 -14.29
N PRO A 148 -21.07 -21.02 -14.62
CA PRO A 148 -19.93 -21.81 -15.08
C PRO A 148 -19.19 -21.20 -16.27
N LYS A 149 -19.91 -20.53 -17.19
CA LYS A 149 -19.32 -19.82 -18.33
C LYS A 149 -18.38 -18.68 -17.92
N VAL A 150 -18.63 -18.01 -16.79
CA VAL A 150 -17.78 -16.93 -16.28
C VAL A 150 -16.46 -17.51 -15.76
N TYR A 151 -16.52 -18.45 -14.82
CA TYR A 151 -15.31 -19.10 -14.29
C TYR A 151 -14.51 -19.83 -15.38
N ASN A 152 -15.19 -20.51 -16.32
CA ASN A 152 -14.51 -21.22 -17.40
C ASN A 152 -13.81 -20.29 -18.40
N ASN A 153 -14.18 -19.01 -18.48
CA ASN A 153 -13.57 -18.07 -19.43
C ASN A 153 -12.79 -16.94 -18.75
N MET A 154 -12.72 -16.91 -17.42
CA MET A 154 -11.99 -15.86 -16.72
C MET A 154 -10.47 -16.03 -16.83
N LYS A 155 -9.75 -14.92 -16.65
CA LYS A 155 -8.29 -14.89 -16.50
C LYS A 155 -7.94 -14.11 -15.24
N TYR A 156 -7.04 -14.67 -14.45
CA TYR A 156 -6.45 -14.05 -13.27
C TYR A 156 -4.95 -13.95 -13.49
N ILE A 157 -4.41 -12.74 -13.52
CA ILE A 157 -3.02 -12.45 -13.83
C ILE A 157 -2.43 -11.76 -12.62
N SER A 158 -1.44 -12.36 -11.99
CA SER A 158 -0.67 -11.68 -10.95
C SER A 158 0.54 -11.00 -11.59
N VAL A 159 0.81 -9.76 -11.20
CA VAL A 159 1.99 -8.99 -11.58
C VAL A 159 2.86 -8.85 -10.34
N GLU A 160 3.99 -9.56 -10.35
CA GLU A 160 4.85 -9.72 -9.19
C GLU A 160 6.30 -9.39 -9.56
N ILE A 161 7.00 -8.64 -8.71
CA ILE A 161 8.40 -8.26 -8.94
C ILE A 161 9.37 -9.28 -8.33
N SER A 162 8.93 -10.04 -7.32
CA SER A 162 9.73 -11.06 -6.65
C SER A 162 9.56 -12.42 -7.32
N SER A 163 10.67 -13.00 -7.80
CA SER A 163 10.64 -14.34 -8.40
C SER A 163 10.22 -15.42 -7.41
N SER A 164 10.64 -15.32 -6.15
CA SER A 164 10.28 -16.30 -5.11
C SER A 164 8.80 -16.25 -4.76
N LEU A 165 8.20 -15.05 -4.70
CA LEU A 165 6.75 -14.91 -4.52
C LEU A 165 5.98 -15.37 -5.75
N ALA A 166 6.48 -15.10 -6.96
CA ALA A 166 5.85 -15.59 -8.20
C ALA A 166 5.80 -17.14 -8.24
N GLU A 167 6.90 -17.81 -7.86
CA GLU A 167 6.93 -19.28 -7.71
C GLU A 167 5.94 -19.74 -6.63
N LYS A 168 5.92 -19.07 -5.47
CA LYS A 168 5.02 -19.42 -4.37
C LYS A 168 3.54 -19.29 -4.74
N GLN A 169 3.19 -18.30 -5.56
CA GLN A 169 1.82 -18.11 -6.05
C GLN A 169 1.39 -19.27 -6.95
N LEU A 170 2.28 -19.76 -7.82
CA LEU A 170 2.00 -20.93 -8.67
C LEU A 170 1.78 -22.19 -7.83
N GLU A 171 2.57 -22.41 -6.78
CA GLU A 171 2.35 -23.51 -5.83
C GLU A 171 0.98 -23.41 -5.15
N THR A 172 0.69 -22.24 -4.56
CA THR A 172 -0.52 -22.01 -3.75
C THR A 172 -1.79 -22.12 -4.60
N VAL A 173 -1.82 -21.51 -5.79
CA VAL A 173 -2.96 -21.62 -6.70
C VAL A 173 -3.04 -23.02 -7.32
N GLY A 174 -1.91 -23.68 -7.53
CA GLY A 174 -1.80 -25.03 -8.08
C GLY A 174 -2.33 -26.14 -7.17
N GLU A 175 -2.57 -25.87 -5.88
CA GLU A 175 -3.28 -26.78 -4.97
C GLU A 175 -4.66 -27.19 -5.51
N VAL A 176 -5.27 -26.37 -6.37
CA VAL A 176 -6.53 -26.66 -7.05
C VAL A 176 -6.29 -26.73 -8.56
N GLN A 177 -6.18 -27.94 -9.11
CA GLN A 177 -5.80 -28.19 -10.51
C GLN A 177 -6.62 -27.38 -11.55
N SER A 178 -7.91 -27.13 -11.29
CA SER A 178 -8.76 -26.38 -12.21
C SER A 178 -8.37 -24.90 -12.34
N HIS A 179 -7.72 -24.33 -11.31
CA HIS A 179 -7.27 -22.95 -11.27
C HIS A 179 -6.05 -22.69 -12.17
N LEU A 180 -5.20 -23.70 -12.42
CA LEU A 180 -3.99 -23.55 -13.24
C LEU A 180 -4.29 -23.03 -14.66
N SER A 181 -5.45 -23.38 -15.21
CA SER A 181 -5.88 -22.89 -16.54
C SER A 181 -6.40 -21.46 -16.55
N LYS A 182 -6.57 -20.85 -15.37
CA LYS A 182 -7.12 -19.49 -15.16
C LYS A 182 -6.08 -18.51 -14.66
N PHE A 183 -5.01 -19.00 -14.05
CA PHE A 183 -4.03 -18.19 -13.34
C PHE A 183 -2.72 -18.04 -14.11
N THR A 184 -2.10 -16.87 -14.04
CA THR A 184 -0.77 -16.64 -14.63
C THR A 184 0.09 -15.70 -13.77
N VAL A 185 1.33 -16.13 -13.57
CA VAL A 185 2.55 -15.45 -13.12
C VAL A 185 3.18 -14.44 -14.08
N GLU A 186 2.98 -13.12 -14.00
CA GLU A 186 3.81 -12.15 -14.74
C GLU A 186 4.89 -11.55 -13.86
N HIS A 187 6.14 -12.04 -14.02
CA HIS A 187 7.30 -11.51 -13.29
C HIS A 187 7.78 -10.18 -13.91
N ARG A 188 7.32 -9.04 -13.39
CA ARG A 188 7.69 -7.69 -13.85
C ARG A 188 7.39 -6.61 -12.80
N ASP A 189 8.05 -5.46 -12.90
CA ASP A 189 7.72 -4.26 -12.13
C ASP A 189 6.46 -3.59 -12.72
N ALA A 190 5.36 -3.54 -11.95
CA ALA A 190 4.11 -2.93 -12.39
C ALA A 190 4.24 -1.43 -12.70
N THR A 191 5.26 -0.74 -12.17
CA THR A 191 5.54 0.68 -12.45
C THR A 191 6.30 0.91 -13.76
N ASP A 192 6.87 -0.14 -14.37
CA ASP A 192 7.63 -0.04 -15.61
C ASP A 192 6.75 -0.28 -16.84
N ILE A 193 6.41 0.80 -17.55
CA ILE A 193 5.59 0.75 -18.76
C ILE A 193 6.20 -0.12 -19.87
N ALA A 194 7.52 -0.23 -19.94
CA ALA A 194 8.19 -1.08 -20.94
C ALA A 194 7.85 -2.57 -20.74
N GLY A 195 7.59 -2.97 -19.49
CA GLY A 195 7.22 -4.35 -19.13
C GLY A 195 5.79 -4.75 -19.52
N TRP A 196 4.88 -3.80 -19.78
CA TRP A 196 3.48 -4.09 -20.09
C TRP A 196 3.21 -4.42 -21.57
N GLY A 197 4.14 -4.07 -22.46
CA GLY A 197 3.97 -4.26 -23.89
C GLY A 197 2.87 -3.38 -24.49
N SER A 198 2.04 -3.96 -25.36
CA SER A 198 0.95 -3.21 -25.99
C SER A 198 -0.23 -3.02 -25.03
N LYS A 199 -0.84 -1.83 -25.08
CA LYS A 199 -2.06 -1.48 -24.35
C LYS A 199 -3.16 -2.52 -24.54
N ASP A 200 -3.78 -2.94 -23.44
CA ASP A 200 -4.95 -3.82 -23.43
C ASP A 200 -6.24 -3.01 -23.18
N PRO A 201 -7.07 -2.78 -24.20
CA PRO A 201 -8.27 -1.98 -24.07
C PRO A 201 -9.43 -2.71 -23.35
N GLN A 202 -9.31 -4.00 -23.05
CA GLN A 202 -10.41 -4.79 -22.50
C GLN A 202 -10.77 -4.36 -21.07
N PRO A 203 -12.07 -4.37 -20.70
CA PRO A 203 -12.48 -4.21 -19.33
C PRO A 203 -11.80 -5.27 -18.44
N CYS A 204 -11.14 -4.81 -17.39
CA CYS A 204 -10.49 -5.67 -16.42
C CYS A 204 -10.64 -5.09 -15.01
N TRP A 205 -10.38 -5.92 -14.01
CA TRP A 205 -10.25 -5.53 -12.63
C TRP A 205 -8.78 -5.50 -12.26
N VAL A 206 -8.35 -4.48 -11.52
CA VAL A 206 -7.02 -4.40 -10.92
C VAL A 206 -7.20 -4.44 -9.41
N LEU A 207 -6.49 -5.35 -8.74
CA LEU A 207 -6.45 -5.49 -7.29
C LEU A 207 -5.10 -5.01 -6.76
N MET A 208 -5.12 -4.15 -5.74
CA MET A 208 -3.93 -3.69 -5.02
C MET A 208 -4.20 -3.80 -3.51
N LEU A 209 -3.72 -4.85 -2.86
CA LEU A 209 -4.00 -5.12 -1.45
C LEU A 209 -2.69 -5.07 -0.66
N GLU A 210 -2.52 -4.06 0.20
CA GLU A 210 -1.24 -3.78 0.92
C GLU A 210 -0.08 -3.66 -0.08
N VAL A 211 -0.24 -2.69 -1.00
CA VAL A 211 0.73 -2.38 -2.05
C VAL A 211 1.13 -0.90 -1.99
N LEU A 212 0.17 -0.02 -1.68
CA LEU A 212 0.35 1.42 -1.77
C LEU A 212 1.24 1.94 -0.65
N ASP A 213 1.14 1.32 0.52
CA ASP A 213 1.97 1.61 1.68
C ASP A 213 3.45 1.36 1.43
N ASN A 214 3.84 0.35 0.65
CA ASN A 214 5.25 0.10 0.32
C ASN A 214 5.75 0.80 -0.95
N LEU A 215 4.91 1.57 -1.65
CA LEU A 215 5.39 2.34 -2.81
C LEU A 215 6.30 3.49 -2.37
N PRO A 216 7.49 3.65 -2.98
CA PRO A 216 8.41 4.72 -2.59
C PRO A 216 7.82 6.12 -2.72
N HIS A 217 8.01 6.94 -1.69
CA HIS A 217 7.62 8.35 -1.67
C HIS A 217 8.86 9.25 -1.77
N ASP A 218 8.69 10.40 -2.43
CA ASP A 218 9.66 11.49 -2.34
C ASP A 218 9.35 12.39 -1.14
N LEU A 219 10.39 13.02 -0.59
CA LEU A 219 10.25 13.98 0.50
C LEU A 219 10.52 15.39 -0.03
N VAL A 220 9.61 16.31 0.29
CA VAL A 220 9.82 17.76 0.05
C VAL A 220 9.88 18.51 1.36
N TYR A 221 10.65 19.59 1.35
CA TYR A 221 10.92 20.44 2.50
C TYR A 221 10.74 21.92 2.14
N SER A 222 10.21 22.69 3.07
CA SER A 222 10.27 24.15 3.02
C SER A 222 10.75 24.69 4.37
N PRO A 223 11.70 25.65 4.42
CA PRO A 223 12.23 26.16 5.69
C PRO A 223 11.21 26.93 6.52
N ASP A 224 10.15 27.44 5.88
CA ASP A 224 9.08 28.20 6.53
C ASP A 224 7.78 28.11 5.70
N GLN A 225 6.80 28.95 6.02
CA GLN A 225 5.48 28.93 5.39
C GLN A 225 5.42 29.69 4.05
N VAL A 226 6.43 30.50 3.72
CA VAL A 226 6.44 31.37 2.53
C VAL A 226 7.50 30.98 1.51
N SER A 227 8.54 30.27 1.95
CA SER A 227 9.61 29.76 1.11
C SER A 227 9.12 28.66 0.19
N ALA A 228 9.68 28.63 -1.02
CA ALA A 228 9.39 27.59 -2.00
C ALA A 228 9.76 26.20 -1.46
N TRP A 229 8.99 25.21 -1.88
CA TRP A 229 9.31 23.81 -1.63
C TRP A 229 10.59 23.39 -2.37
N MET A 230 11.36 22.53 -1.71
CA MET A 230 12.60 21.94 -2.19
C MET A 230 12.50 20.41 -2.12
N GLU A 231 13.12 19.74 -3.06
CA GLU A 231 13.34 18.30 -3.02
C GLU A 231 14.36 17.96 -1.95
N VAL A 232 14.10 16.87 -1.24
CA VAL A 232 15.10 16.24 -0.38
C VAL A 232 15.82 15.15 -1.17
N TRP A 233 17.14 15.18 -1.09
CA TRP A 233 18.06 14.22 -1.70
C TRP A 233 18.94 13.62 -0.61
N ILE A 234 19.44 12.40 -0.82
CA ILE A 234 20.33 11.69 0.09
C ILE A 234 21.73 11.71 -0.49
N GLU A 235 22.70 12.22 0.28
CA GLU A 235 24.11 12.28 -0.10
C GLU A 235 24.98 11.57 0.95
N LYS A 236 26.08 10.97 0.51
CA LYS A 236 27.06 10.37 1.41
C LYS A 236 27.89 11.47 2.08
N VAL A 237 28.05 11.39 3.39
CA VAL A 237 28.89 12.31 4.14
C VAL A 237 30.36 11.99 3.88
N ASN A 238 31.10 12.96 3.33
CA ASN A 238 32.52 12.82 2.96
C ASN A 238 33.37 12.17 4.06
N GLY A 239 34.11 11.13 3.68
CA GLY A 239 34.99 10.40 4.61
C GLY A 239 34.28 9.49 5.61
N SER A 240 32.97 9.28 5.48
CA SER A 240 32.19 8.38 6.34
C SER A 240 31.29 7.44 5.53
N SER A 241 30.75 6.42 6.20
CA SER A 241 29.70 5.55 5.65
C SER A 241 28.28 6.10 5.91
N GLN A 242 28.16 7.26 6.55
CA GLN A 242 26.87 7.86 6.87
C GLN A 242 26.31 8.64 5.67
N VAL A 243 24.99 8.78 5.64
CA VAL A 243 24.26 9.58 4.65
C VAL A 243 23.54 10.72 5.35
N CYS A 244 23.31 11.81 4.63
CA CYS A 244 22.57 12.96 5.10
C CYS A 244 21.58 13.46 4.05
N GLU A 245 20.60 14.24 4.49
CA GLU A 245 19.68 14.96 3.62
C GLU A 245 20.33 16.23 3.08
N VAL A 246 20.20 16.48 1.78
CA VAL A 246 20.52 17.74 1.11
C VAL A 246 19.31 18.24 0.35
N TYR A 247 19.15 19.56 0.26
CA TYR A 247 17.95 20.21 -0.27
C TYR A 247 18.24 20.86 -1.62
N LYS A 248 17.41 20.59 -2.61
CA LYS A 248 17.56 21.14 -3.98
C LYS A 248 16.25 21.76 -4.46
N PRO A 249 16.28 22.75 -5.36
CA PRO A 249 15.06 23.26 -5.99
C PRO A 249 14.25 22.14 -6.66
N LEU A 250 12.93 22.26 -6.69
CA LEU A 250 12.04 21.35 -7.41
C LEU A 250 12.35 21.34 -8.92
N GLN A 251 12.85 20.21 -9.42
CA GLN A 251 13.25 20.00 -10.82
C GLN A 251 12.84 18.62 -11.34
N ASP A 252 12.69 17.63 -10.47
CA ASP A 252 12.23 16.30 -10.84
C ASP A 252 10.78 16.35 -11.35
N PRO A 253 10.50 15.83 -12.57
CA PRO A 253 9.16 15.92 -13.16
C PRO A 253 8.08 15.20 -12.35
N LEU A 254 8.40 14.08 -11.70
CA LEU A 254 7.43 13.29 -10.95
C LEU A 254 7.12 13.95 -9.61
N VAL A 255 8.13 14.49 -8.92
CA VAL A 255 7.95 15.31 -7.70
C VAL A 255 7.13 16.56 -8.02
N SER A 256 7.46 17.26 -9.10
CA SER A 256 6.75 18.48 -9.51
C SER A 256 5.27 18.20 -9.80
N ARG A 257 4.98 17.18 -10.62
CA ARG A 257 3.62 16.74 -10.94
C ARG A 257 2.84 16.29 -9.69
N CYS A 258 3.49 15.56 -8.79
CA CYS A 258 2.84 15.15 -7.53
C CYS A 258 2.55 16.37 -6.63
N SER A 259 3.47 17.31 -6.53
CA SER A 259 3.31 18.56 -5.77
C SER A 259 2.13 19.41 -6.29
N GLU A 260 1.97 19.47 -7.61
CA GLU A 260 0.83 20.12 -8.26
C GLU A 260 -0.50 19.44 -7.90
N ILE A 261 -0.58 18.10 -7.97
CA ILE A 261 -1.78 17.33 -7.62
C ILE A 261 -2.15 17.53 -6.14
N VAL A 262 -1.16 17.56 -5.26
CA VAL A 262 -1.37 17.82 -3.81
C VAL A 262 -1.81 19.26 -3.54
N GLY A 263 -1.68 20.17 -4.52
CA GLY A 263 -2.04 21.59 -4.36
C GLY A 263 -0.98 22.39 -3.60
N MET A 264 0.28 21.95 -3.60
CA MET A 264 1.36 22.65 -2.88
C MET A 264 1.74 24.00 -3.49
N ASN A 265 1.39 24.21 -4.76
CA ASN A 265 1.68 25.43 -5.52
C ASN A 265 0.50 26.43 -5.53
N GLU A 266 -0.61 26.14 -4.86
CA GLU A 266 -1.73 27.08 -4.79
C GLU A 266 -1.41 28.21 -3.80
N GLU A 267 -1.29 29.44 -4.30
CA GLU A 267 -1.28 30.68 -3.47
C GLU A 267 -2.60 30.90 -2.72
N ASN A 268 -3.62 30.07 -2.95
CA ASN A 268 -4.91 30.14 -2.29
C ASN A 268 -5.17 28.87 -1.47
N PRO A 269 -5.19 28.95 -0.13
CA PRO A 269 -5.59 27.82 0.70
C PRO A 269 -6.99 27.39 0.28
N SER A 270 -7.11 26.14 -0.16
CA SER A 270 -8.38 25.51 -0.50
C SER A 270 -9.39 25.75 0.64
N LEU A 271 -10.70 25.82 0.31
CA LEU A 271 -11.79 25.97 1.29
C LEU A 271 -11.69 24.98 2.49
N ARG A 272 -10.98 23.87 2.30
CA ARG A 272 -10.70 22.83 3.29
C ARG A 272 -9.75 23.28 4.40
N GLU A 273 -8.75 24.10 4.07
CA GLU A 273 -7.87 24.73 5.07
C GLU A 273 -8.57 25.86 5.83
N LYS A 274 -9.49 26.58 5.18
CA LYS A 274 -10.29 27.63 5.84
C LYS A 274 -11.23 27.05 6.92
N LEU A 275 -11.77 25.85 6.69
CA LEU A 275 -12.63 25.16 7.65
C LEU A 275 -11.84 24.55 8.82
N SER A 276 -10.61 24.06 8.59
CA SER A 276 -9.75 23.55 9.67
C SER A 276 -9.13 24.67 10.52
N PHE A 277 -8.91 25.85 9.94
CA PHE A 277 -8.44 27.04 10.66
C PHE A 277 -9.51 27.64 11.58
N ALA A 278 -10.79 27.60 11.19
CA ALA A 278 -11.88 28.12 12.01
C ALA A 278 -12.06 27.37 13.34
N ALA A 279 -11.61 26.10 13.42
CA ALA A 279 -11.68 25.29 14.63
C ALA A 279 -10.43 25.41 15.53
N LYS A 280 -9.33 26.02 15.06
CA LYS A 280 -8.09 26.23 15.82
C LYS A 280 -7.91 27.73 16.12
N GLY A 281 -8.81 28.26 16.93
CA GLY A 281 -8.80 29.65 17.35
C GLY A 281 -7.43 30.14 17.87
N LEU A 282 -6.92 31.18 17.21
CA LEU A 282 -6.23 32.35 17.79
C LEU A 282 -4.96 32.17 18.64
N VAL A 283 -4.21 31.06 18.53
CA VAL A 283 -2.86 30.99 19.14
C VAL A 283 -1.86 30.23 18.25
N SER A 284 -1.41 30.85 17.17
CA SER A 284 -0.06 30.57 16.67
C SER A 284 0.58 31.86 16.19
N LYS A 285 1.39 32.45 17.07
CA LYS A 285 2.39 33.45 16.69
C LYS A 285 3.15 32.91 15.47
N VAL A 286 3.23 33.73 14.43
CA VAL A 286 3.93 33.50 13.16
C VAL A 286 5.43 33.40 13.46
N PHE A 287 5.87 32.24 13.93
CA PHE A 287 7.27 31.86 13.89
C PHE A 287 7.47 31.00 12.64
N PRO A 288 8.49 31.30 11.82
CA PRO A 288 8.84 30.45 10.69
C PRO A 288 9.08 29.04 11.24
N LYS A 289 8.35 28.06 10.70
CA LYS A 289 8.51 26.65 11.08
C LYS A 289 8.80 25.83 9.82
N PRO A 290 9.84 24.98 9.85
CA PRO A 290 10.11 24.09 8.75
C PRO A 290 8.93 23.14 8.53
N ARG A 291 8.63 22.89 7.26
CA ARG A 291 7.58 21.98 6.81
C ARG A 291 8.21 20.84 6.03
N ARG A 292 7.65 19.65 6.22
CA ARG A 292 8.02 18.42 5.52
C ARG A 292 6.77 17.74 5.03
N ALA A 293 6.80 17.20 3.83
CA ALA A 293 5.69 16.43 3.30
C ALA A 293 6.20 15.29 2.41
N TRP A 294 5.64 14.12 2.63
CA TRP A 294 5.92 12.94 1.83
C TRP A 294 4.92 12.87 0.68
N LEU A 295 5.45 12.73 -0.52
CA LEU A 295 4.72 12.74 -1.79
C LEU A 295 4.65 11.31 -2.33
N PRO A 296 3.45 10.78 -2.60
CA PRO A 296 3.26 9.42 -3.09
C PRO A 296 3.64 9.28 -4.58
N THR A 297 4.87 9.60 -4.93
CA THR A 297 5.38 9.60 -6.30
C THR A 297 5.40 8.19 -6.91
N GLY A 298 5.69 7.16 -6.11
CA GLY A 298 5.56 5.75 -6.51
C GLY A 298 4.12 5.38 -6.89
N CYS A 299 3.13 5.82 -6.12
CA CYS A 299 1.70 5.63 -6.42
C CYS A 299 1.30 6.35 -7.72
N LEU A 300 1.74 7.61 -7.88
CA LEU A 300 1.51 8.36 -9.11
C LEU A 300 2.10 7.64 -10.33
N LYS A 301 3.34 7.17 -10.24
CA LYS A 301 4.00 6.40 -11.32
C LYS A 301 3.24 5.10 -11.63
N LEU A 302 2.86 4.34 -10.61
CA LEU A 302 2.11 3.09 -10.78
C LEU A 302 0.78 3.33 -11.50
N LEU A 303 -0.03 4.26 -11.00
CA LEU A 303 -1.34 4.55 -11.60
C LEU A 303 -1.22 5.13 -13.02
N ASP A 304 -0.20 5.93 -13.29
CA ASP A 304 0.08 6.42 -14.66
C ASP A 304 0.40 5.26 -15.61
N THR A 305 1.25 4.32 -15.19
CA THR A 305 1.57 3.11 -15.96
C THR A 305 0.34 2.23 -16.16
N LEU A 306 -0.46 1.99 -15.12
CA LEU A 306 -1.66 1.15 -15.19
C LEU A 306 -2.75 1.77 -16.09
N HIS A 307 -3.00 3.08 -16.03
CA HIS A 307 -3.97 3.72 -16.95
C HIS A 307 -3.49 3.72 -18.41
N GLN A 308 -2.18 3.76 -18.64
CA GLN A 308 -1.62 3.62 -19.99
C GLN A 308 -1.77 2.19 -20.53
N ALA A 309 -1.44 1.18 -19.71
CA ALA A 309 -1.48 -0.23 -20.09
C ALA A 309 -2.92 -0.80 -20.12
N LEU A 310 -3.75 -0.44 -19.14
CA LEU A 310 -5.08 -0.98 -18.85
C LEU A 310 -6.12 0.16 -18.74
N PRO A 311 -6.39 0.93 -19.82
CA PRO A 311 -7.28 2.11 -19.81
C PRO A 311 -8.70 1.86 -19.30
N SER A 312 -9.19 0.63 -19.41
CA SER A 312 -10.56 0.22 -19.07
C SER A 312 -10.62 -0.45 -17.71
N MET A 313 -9.56 -0.34 -16.90
CA MET A 313 -9.51 -0.98 -15.58
C MET A 313 -10.56 -0.41 -14.63
N SER A 314 -11.17 -1.32 -13.86
CA SER A 314 -11.82 -1.06 -12.58
C SER A 314 -10.83 -1.40 -11.48
N LEU A 315 -10.63 -0.51 -10.51
CA LEU A 315 -9.64 -0.66 -9.46
C LEU A 315 -10.32 -0.95 -8.11
N ILE A 316 -9.80 -1.95 -7.40
CA ILE A 316 -10.04 -2.19 -5.99
C ILE A 316 -8.67 -2.11 -5.31
N ALA A 317 -8.46 -1.08 -4.48
CA ALA A 317 -7.28 -0.97 -3.65
C ALA A 317 -7.65 -1.02 -2.17
N SER A 318 -6.82 -1.62 -1.32
CA SER A 318 -7.01 -1.65 0.12
C SER A 318 -5.69 -1.45 0.82
N ASP A 319 -5.66 -0.52 1.77
CA ASP A 319 -4.43 -0.17 2.49
C ASP A 319 -4.70 0.59 3.81
N PHE A 320 -3.65 0.85 4.59
CA PHE A 320 -3.68 1.67 5.80
C PHE A 320 -3.98 3.13 5.46
N SER A 321 -5.02 3.69 6.06
CA SER A 321 -5.37 5.11 6.00
C SER A 321 -4.64 5.98 7.03
N TYR A 322 -4.12 5.36 8.09
CA TYR A 322 -3.24 6.02 9.06
C TYR A 322 -2.36 4.99 9.77
N LEU A 323 -1.19 5.44 10.23
CA LEU A 323 -0.26 4.67 11.05
C LEU A 323 -0.20 5.27 12.46
N PRO A 324 -0.32 4.46 13.53
CA PRO A 324 -0.14 4.95 14.90
C PRO A 324 1.34 5.26 15.16
N ASP A 325 1.60 6.18 16.10
CA ASP A 325 2.91 6.39 16.72
C ASP A 325 4.09 6.72 15.75
N VAL A 326 3.79 7.31 14.59
CA VAL A 326 4.82 7.78 13.64
C VAL A 326 5.66 8.90 14.27
N SER A 327 6.96 8.63 14.40
CA SER A 327 7.94 9.58 14.94
C SER A 327 8.69 10.38 13.87
N ILE A 328 8.73 9.87 12.63
CA ILE A 328 9.36 10.51 11.48
C ILE A 328 8.58 11.80 11.13
N PRO A 329 9.26 12.94 10.92
CA PRO A 329 8.58 14.21 10.69
C PRO A 329 8.00 14.32 9.27
N GLY A 330 6.88 15.03 9.18
CA GLY A 330 6.27 15.47 7.93
C GLY A 330 4.87 14.89 7.69
N ASP A 331 4.12 15.58 6.85
CA ASP A 331 2.78 15.11 6.45
C ASP A 331 2.91 13.80 5.66
N ARG A 332 2.09 12.80 6.02
CA ARG A 332 2.12 11.43 5.45
C ARG A 332 3.46 10.70 5.63
N ALA A 333 4.17 10.98 6.72
CA ALA A 333 5.42 10.31 7.05
C ALA A 333 5.27 8.77 7.17
N PRO A 334 6.32 8.02 6.79
CA PRO A 334 6.32 6.57 6.92
C PRO A 334 6.50 6.14 8.37
N LEU A 335 6.11 4.89 8.65
CA LEU A 335 6.69 4.12 9.73
C LEU A 335 7.86 3.30 9.16
N VAL A 336 8.93 3.20 9.94
CA VAL A 336 10.11 2.40 9.59
C VAL A 336 10.31 1.41 10.71
N SER A 337 10.23 0.11 10.41
CA SER A 337 10.16 -0.91 11.45
C SER A 337 10.95 -2.16 11.08
N SER A 338 11.76 -2.65 12.01
CA SER A 338 12.45 -3.94 11.88
C SER A 338 11.97 -4.94 12.92
N LYS A 339 12.20 -6.23 12.65
CA LYS A 339 11.86 -7.31 13.58
C LYS A 339 13.12 -8.10 13.94
N ASP A 340 13.44 -8.13 15.23
CA ASP A 340 14.47 -8.99 15.84
C ASP A 340 13.92 -9.57 17.15
N GLY A 341 13.06 -10.58 17.03
CA GLY A 341 12.27 -11.15 18.14
C GLY A 341 11.20 -10.21 18.73
N LYS A 342 11.33 -8.89 18.53
CA LYS A 342 10.36 -7.84 18.81
C LYS A 342 10.38 -6.81 17.68
N THR A 343 9.27 -6.09 17.54
CA THR A 343 9.16 -4.92 16.66
C THR A 343 9.97 -3.75 17.23
N LEU A 344 10.80 -3.14 16.39
CA LEU A 344 11.58 -1.94 16.69
C LEU A 344 11.30 -0.88 15.63
N ASP A 345 10.68 0.21 16.06
CA ASP A 345 10.43 1.36 15.19
C ASP A 345 11.61 2.33 15.22
N HIS A 346 12.05 2.72 14.03
CA HIS A 346 13.21 3.59 13.84
C HIS A 346 12.76 5.05 13.78
N PRO A 347 13.50 5.98 14.43
CA PRO A 347 13.17 7.40 14.42
C PRO A 347 13.52 8.08 13.09
N ASN A 348 14.26 7.40 12.20
CA ASN A 348 14.72 7.93 10.94
C ASN A 348 14.64 6.86 9.83
N TYR A 349 14.17 7.26 8.65
CA TYR A 349 14.10 6.36 7.48
C TYR A 349 15.46 6.00 6.90
N LEU A 350 16.50 6.79 7.18
CA LEU A 350 17.87 6.48 6.77
C LEU A 350 18.45 5.26 7.51
N ASP A 351 17.81 4.84 8.59
CA ASP A 351 18.19 3.64 9.35
C ASP A 351 17.79 2.35 8.62
N ALA A 352 16.84 2.42 7.68
CA ALA A 352 16.42 1.28 6.87
C ALA A 352 17.44 0.98 5.76
N GLN A 353 18.35 0.04 6.03
CA GLN A 353 19.41 -0.36 5.10
C GLN A 353 19.12 -1.72 4.46
N GLY A 354 17.84 -1.97 4.17
CA GLY A 354 17.36 -3.27 3.68
C GLY A 354 16.89 -4.22 4.77
N ASP A 355 16.94 -3.81 6.04
CA ASP A 355 16.58 -4.61 7.21
C ASP A 355 15.37 -4.15 8.01
N ALA A 356 14.88 -2.96 7.70
CA ALA A 356 13.59 -2.47 8.13
C ALA A 356 12.64 -2.36 6.93
N ASP A 357 11.37 -2.60 7.20
CA ASP A 357 10.29 -2.19 6.33
C ASP A 357 10.13 -0.67 6.39
N ILE A 358 9.68 -0.07 5.30
CA ILE A 358 9.32 1.34 5.17
C ILE A 358 7.93 1.35 4.54
N PHE A 359 6.94 1.84 5.28
CA PHE A 359 5.57 1.86 4.80
C PHE A 359 4.85 3.15 5.18
N PHE A 360 3.99 3.61 4.28
CA PHE A 360 3.35 4.91 4.31
C PHE A 360 1.84 4.78 4.55
N PRO A 361 1.21 5.69 5.31
CA PRO A 361 -0.24 5.77 5.32
C PRO A 361 -0.73 6.27 3.94
N THR A 362 -1.73 5.59 3.38
CA THR A 362 -2.42 6.01 2.18
C THR A 362 -3.42 7.12 2.48
N ASP A 363 -3.19 8.31 1.92
CA ASP A 363 -4.22 9.35 1.84
C ASP A 363 -5.20 9.02 0.71
N PHE A 364 -6.32 8.40 1.05
CA PHE A 364 -7.31 7.92 0.09
C PHE A 364 -7.97 9.03 -0.75
N LEU A 365 -7.97 10.28 -0.27
CA LEU A 365 -8.49 11.40 -1.04
C LEU A 365 -7.45 11.89 -2.05
N LEU A 366 -6.18 11.89 -1.67
CA LEU A 366 -5.09 12.13 -2.60
C LEU A 366 -4.98 11.00 -3.64
N LEU A 367 -5.20 9.74 -3.24
CA LEU A 367 -5.29 8.61 -4.16
C LEU A 367 -6.37 8.82 -5.22
N GLU A 368 -7.56 9.28 -4.82
CA GLU A 368 -8.65 9.63 -5.75
C GLU A 368 -8.22 10.73 -6.74
N GLN A 369 -7.53 11.77 -6.27
CA GLN A 369 -7.02 12.85 -7.12
C GLN A 369 -5.99 12.35 -8.13
N ILE A 370 -5.05 11.50 -7.69
CA ILE A 370 -4.02 10.89 -8.55
C ILE A 370 -4.68 9.97 -9.59
N ASP A 371 -5.61 9.11 -9.19
CA ASP A 371 -6.32 8.21 -10.08
C ASP A 371 -7.10 8.97 -11.16
N HIS A 372 -7.85 10.02 -10.78
CA HIS A 372 -8.51 10.90 -11.73
C HIS A 372 -7.52 11.57 -12.68
N HIS A 373 -6.41 12.10 -12.15
CA HIS A 373 -5.37 12.74 -12.95
C HIS A 373 -4.79 11.77 -14.00
N CYS A 374 -4.37 10.57 -13.60
CA CYS A 374 -3.78 9.55 -14.48
C CYS A 374 -4.79 9.01 -15.50
N SER A 375 -6.08 8.97 -15.17
CA SER A 375 -7.14 8.55 -16.10
C SER A 375 -7.44 9.56 -17.22
N GLY A 376 -6.80 10.74 -17.22
CA GLY A 376 -6.96 11.78 -18.23
C GLY A 376 -7.93 12.90 -17.89
N PHE A 377 -8.48 12.96 -16.67
CA PHE A 377 -9.52 13.92 -16.28
C PHE A 377 -9.10 15.41 -16.44
N LEU A 378 -7.84 15.77 -16.18
CA LEU A 378 -7.38 17.15 -16.34
C LEU A 378 -7.25 17.60 -17.80
N LYS A 379 -6.95 16.67 -18.74
CA LYS A 379 -6.88 17.00 -20.17
C LYS A 379 -8.25 17.39 -20.73
N ASP A 380 -9.32 16.79 -20.20
CA ASP A 380 -10.69 17.10 -20.59
C ASP A 380 -11.19 18.44 -20.03
N GLN A 381 -10.62 18.96 -18.92
CA GLN A 381 -10.95 20.29 -18.39
C GLN A 381 -10.35 21.45 -19.18
N MET A 382 -9.22 21.24 -19.89
CA MET A 382 -8.64 22.27 -20.76
C MET A 382 -9.42 22.48 -22.07
N ASN A 383 -10.33 21.56 -22.44
CA ASN A 383 -11.27 21.75 -23.53
C ASN A 383 -12.44 22.63 -23.07
N ARG A 384 -12.23 23.94 -23.12
CA ARG A 384 -13.20 25.01 -22.82
C ARG A 384 -14.50 24.82 -23.62
N GLY A 385 -15.61 24.55 -22.94
CA GLY A 385 -16.95 24.67 -23.53
C GLY A 385 -18.07 23.81 -22.90
N ALA A 386 -17.75 22.76 -22.14
CA ALA A 386 -18.78 21.87 -21.58
C ALA A 386 -19.31 22.33 -20.21
N PHE A 387 -20.63 22.51 -20.12
CA PHE A 387 -21.33 22.74 -18.85
C PHE A 387 -21.29 21.45 -18.00
N LYS A 388 -20.56 21.53 -16.88
CA LYS A 388 -20.25 20.50 -15.86
C LYS A 388 -19.10 19.53 -16.22
N PRO A 389 -18.10 19.37 -15.33
CA PRO A 389 -17.01 18.43 -15.55
C PRO A 389 -17.55 17.00 -15.55
N VAL A 390 -17.38 16.29 -16.66
CA VAL A 390 -17.69 14.86 -16.75
C VAL A 390 -16.55 14.12 -16.04
N LYS A 391 -16.80 13.59 -14.84
CA LYS A 391 -15.84 12.70 -14.18
C LYS A 391 -15.56 11.51 -15.10
N SER A 392 -14.30 11.21 -15.35
CA SER A 392 -13.87 10.03 -16.12
C SER A 392 -14.15 8.72 -15.38
N ARG A 393 -14.29 8.79 -14.05
CA ARG A 393 -14.41 7.64 -13.15
C ARG A 393 -15.40 7.90 -12.03
N ARG A 394 -16.03 6.84 -11.53
CA ARG A 394 -16.82 6.84 -10.29
C ARG A 394 -16.01 6.17 -9.21
N THR A 395 -15.91 6.83 -8.07
CA THR A 395 -15.03 6.46 -6.98
C THR A 395 -15.82 6.33 -5.68
N ILE A 396 -15.44 5.38 -4.83
CA ILE A 396 -16.00 5.18 -3.49
C ILE A 396 -14.84 4.83 -2.55
N ILE A 397 -14.79 5.48 -1.40
CA ILE A 397 -13.88 5.15 -0.30
C ILE A 397 -14.72 4.60 0.85
N LEU A 398 -14.42 3.39 1.30
CA LEU A 398 -15.12 2.70 2.38
C LEU A 398 -14.15 2.35 3.50
N ASP A 399 -14.61 2.42 4.75
CA ASP A 399 -13.92 1.72 5.83
C ASP A 399 -13.92 0.22 5.55
N SER A 400 -12.84 -0.48 5.91
CA SER A 400 -12.75 -1.93 5.70
C SER A 400 -13.90 -2.69 6.32
N ALA A 401 -14.35 -2.29 7.51
CA ALA A 401 -15.52 -2.88 8.14
C ALA A 401 -16.78 -2.74 7.27
N ALA A 402 -17.03 -1.54 6.71
CA ALA A 402 -18.19 -1.30 5.86
C ALA A 402 -18.12 -2.12 4.54
N PHE A 403 -16.94 -2.24 3.93
CA PHE A 403 -16.76 -3.11 2.77
C PHE A 403 -17.03 -4.59 3.11
N MET A 404 -16.52 -5.06 4.25
CA MET A 404 -16.70 -6.44 4.70
C MET A 404 -18.12 -6.77 5.13
N GLU A 405 -18.85 -5.80 5.68
CA GLU A 405 -20.28 -5.95 5.97
C GLU A 405 -21.12 -6.01 4.70
N GLU A 406 -20.79 -5.19 3.70
CA GLU A 406 -21.55 -5.10 2.45
C GLU A 406 -21.33 -6.31 1.53
N PHE A 407 -20.10 -6.81 1.44
CA PHE A 407 -19.73 -7.84 0.47
C PHE A 407 -19.24 -9.16 1.09
N GLY A 408 -18.83 -9.15 2.36
CA GLY A 408 -18.23 -10.30 3.03
C GLY A 408 -19.22 -11.15 3.81
N LEU A 409 -18.66 -12.03 4.66
CA LEU A 409 -19.40 -12.86 5.60
C LEU A 409 -18.86 -12.67 7.02
N PRO A 410 -19.10 -11.51 7.68
CA PRO A 410 -18.47 -11.21 8.97
C PRO A 410 -18.76 -12.24 10.07
N LEU A 411 -19.88 -12.95 9.99
CA LEU A 411 -20.19 -14.04 10.93
C LEU A 411 -19.12 -15.15 10.95
N LYS A 412 -18.35 -15.31 9.87
CA LYS A 412 -17.29 -16.33 9.75
C LYS A 412 -15.99 -15.94 10.43
N THR A 413 -15.78 -14.65 10.68
CA THR A 413 -14.63 -14.11 11.42
C THR A 413 -14.97 -13.73 12.85
N ARG A 414 -16.21 -14.01 13.30
CA ARG A 414 -16.68 -13.72 14.66
C ARG A 414 -16.29 -14.80 15.66
N THR A 415 -15.83 -14.38 16.83
CA THR A 415 -15.53 -15.23 18.00
C THR A 415 -16.80 -15.52 18.81
N LYS A 416 -16.72 -16.37 19.84
CA LYS A 416 -17.92 -16.82 20.59
C LYS A 416 -18.63 -15.69 21.34
N ASP A 417 -17.90 -14.76 21.94
CA ASP A 417 -18.46 -13.62 22.66
C ASP A 417 -19.02 -12.51 21.75
N GLY A 418 -18.87 -12.66 20.43
CA GLY A 418 -19.34 -11.70 19.44
C GLY A 418 -18.27 -10.76 18.89
N TYR A 419 -17.06 -10.73 19.46
CA TYR A 419 -15.95 -9.94 18.92
C TYR A 419 -15.55 -10.42 17.52
N ASN A 420 -15.31 -9.48 16.60
CA ASN A 420 -14.96 -9.77 15.22
C ASN A 420 -13.67 -9.02 14.83
N PRO A 421 -12.49 -9.66 14.90
CA PRO A 421 -11.22 -9.01 14.59
C PRO A 421 -11.16 -8.35 13.21
N LEU A 422 -11.83 -8.91 12.19
CA LEU A 422 -11.88 -8.33 10.84
C LEU A 422 -12.56 -6.95 10.83
N LEU A 423 -13.63 -6.78 11.60
CA LEU A 423 -14.37 -5.51 11.67
C LEU A 423 -13.81 -4.58 12.76
N ASP A 424 -13.36 -5.15 13.87
CA ASP A 424 -13.06 -4.41 15.10
C ASP A 424 -11.63 -3.86 15.15
N ASP A 425 -10.65 -4.58 14.60
CA ASP A 425 -9.23 -4.20 14.73
C ASP A 425 -8.69 -3.47 13.50
N PHE A 426 -9.19 -3.76 12.29
CA PHE A 426 -8.74 -3.17 11.03
C PHE A 426 -9.41 -1.82 10.74
N ARG A 427 -9.55 -0.98 11.78
CA ARG A 427 -10.17 0.35 11.68
C ARG A 427 -9.28 1.39 11.00
N ASN A 428 -7.99 1.08 10.88
CA ASN A 428 -7.04 1.94 10.21
C ASN A 428 -6.89 1.62 8.72
N THR A 429 -7.62 0.66 8.17
CA THR A 429 -7.60 0.35 6.73
C THR A 429 -8.88 0.80 6.02
N LYS A 430 -8.78 1.05 4.72
CA LYS A 430 -9.90 1.42 3.86
C LYS A 430 -9.82 0.70 2.52
N PHE A 431 -10.97 0.60 1.86
CA PHE A 431 -11.08 0.20 0.46
C PHE A 431 -11.34 1.41 -0.43
N TYR A 432 -10.60 1.50 -1.53
CA TYR A 432 -10.83 2.40 -2.65
C TYR A 432 -11.37 1.63 -3.84
N LEU A 433 -12.56 1.98 -4.29
CA LEU A 433 -13.18 1.42 -5.49
C LEU A 433 -13.24 2.50 -6.55
N SER A 434 -12.79 2.21 -7.76
CA SER A 434 -12.79 3.16 -8.86
C SER A 434 -13.13 2.48 -10.18
N VAL A 435 -14.21 2.91 -10.84
CA VAL A 435 -14.69 2.31 -12.09
C VAL A 435 -14.87 3.38 -13.18
N PRO A 436 -14.70 3.05 -14.47
CA PRO A 436 -15.00 3.99 -15.55
C PRO A 436 -16.46 4.48 -15.52
N THR A 437 -16.70 5.77 -15.85
CA THR A 437 -18.08 6.30 -16.00
C THR A 437 -18.77 5.85 -17.28
N HIS A 438 -17.97 5.57 -18.32
CA HIS A 438 -18.45 5.07 -19.60
C HIS A 438 -17.74 3.76 -19.91
N ASN A 439 -18.51 2.69 -20.13
CA ASN A 439 -18.01 1.54 -20.89
C ASN A 439 -17.80 2.04 -22.31
N LYS A 440 -16.56 2.38 -22.68
CA LYS A 440 -16.24 2.72 -24.07
C LYS A 440 -16.38 1.50 -24.96
#